data_AF-A0A3B8QYY8-F1
#
_entry.id   AF-A0A3B8QYY8-F1
#
_cell.length_a   1.000
_cell.length_b   1.000
_cell.length_c   1.000
_cell.angle_alpha   90.00
_cell.angle_beta   90.00
_cell.angle_gamma   90.00
#
_symmetry.space_group_name_H-M   'P 1'
#
loop_
_entity.id
_entity.type
_entity.pdbx_description
1 polymer ?
#
loop_
_entity_poly.entity_id
_entity_poly.type
_entity_poly.pdbx_seq_one_letter_code
_entity_poly.pdbx_strand_id
1 'polypeptide(L)' 'MAVRKFKPTTPGQRHKVIGVFKGTITATTPEKSLTVGKRSTGGRNAEGHLTNRYLGGGHKRKY' A
#
# COMPACT_ATOMS: atom_id res chain seq x y z
N MET A 1 5.56 16.85 5.50
CA MET A 1 4.50 16.37 4.59
C MET A 1 3.18 16.94 5.04
N ALA A 2 2.39 17.49 4.12
CA ALA A 2 1.06 18.01 4.47
C ALA A 2 0.05 16.87 4.55
N VAL A 3 -1.03 17.08 5.31
CA VAL A 3 -2.10 16.10 5.52
C VAL A 3 -3.40 16.68 4.98
N ARG A 4 -4.17 15.90 4.22
CA ARG A 4 -5.47 16.30 3.66
C ARG A 4 -6.59 15.48 4.29
N LYS A 5 -7.49 16.17 4.99
CA LYS A 5 -8.78 15.64 5.44
C LYS A 5 -9.79 15.73 4.31
N PHE A 6 -10.54 14.66 4.07
CA PHE A 6 -11.60 14.66 3.05
C PHE A 6 -12.86 15.37 3.56
N LYS A 7 -13.65 15.94 2.63
CA LYS A 7 -15.02 16.39 2.93
C LYS A 7 -15.87 15.14 3.26
N PRO A 8 -16.70 15.16 4.31
CA PRO A 8 -17.47 14.01 4.74
C PRO A 8 -18.73 13.80 3.88
N THR A 9 -18.56 13.53 2.59
CA THR A 9 -19.68 13.29 1.65
C THR A 9 -20.31 11.91 1.83
N THR A 10 -19.56 10.93 2.34
CA THR A 10 -20.06 9.59 2.70
C THR A 10 -19.57 9.18 4.09
N PRO A 11 -20.27 8.27 4.81
CA PRO A 11 -19.88 7.85 6.15
C PRO A 11 -18.44 7.30 6.23
N GLY A 12 -18.02 6.52 5.23
CA GLY A 12 -16.67 5.95 5.17
C GLY A 12 -15.54 6.98 4.96
N GLN A 13 -15.86 8.18 4.48
CA GLN A 13 -14.87 9.25 4.28
C GLN A 13 -14.75 10.20 5.48
N ARG A 14 -15.66 10.14 6.46
CA ARG A 14 -15.78 11.12 7.56
C ARG A 14 -14.50 11.31 8.38
N HIS A 15 -13.81 10.20 8.66
CA HIS A 15 -12.56 10.19 9.44
C HIS A 15 -11.34 9.95 8.55
N LYS A 16 -11.51 9.92 7.23
CA LYS A 16 -10.42 9.61 6.29
C LYS A 16 -9.48 10.80 6.17
N VAL A 17 -8.21 10.52 6.46
CA VAL A 17 -7.10 11.47 6.39
C VAL A 17 -5.98 10.81 5.59
N ILE A 18 -5.43 11.52 4.59
CA ILE A 18 -4.33 11.00 3.76
C ILE A 18 -3.15 11.96 3.73
N GLY A 19 -1.95 11.42 3.54
CA GLY A 19 -0.76 12.20 3.26
C GLY A 19 -0.83 12.87 1.89
N VAL A 20 -0.33 14.10 1.80
CA VAL A 20 -0.14 14.84 0.54
C VAL A 20 1.34 14.81 0.20
N PHE A 21 1.64 14.33 -1.00
CA PHE A 21 3.01 14.11 -1.46
C PHE A 21 3.53 15.17 -2.45
N LYS A 22 2.74 16.24 -2.67
CA LYS A 22 3.06 17.32 -3.60
C LYS A 22 4.37 18.00 -3.19
N GLY A 23 5.36 17.96 -4.08
CA GLY A 23 6.71 18.54 -3.87
C GLY A 23 7.74 17.58 -3.26
N THR A 24 7.33 16.43 -2.72
CA THR A 24 8.28 15.41 -2.21
C THR A 24 8.40 14.22 -3.16
N ILE A 25 7.28 13.76 -3.73
CA ILE A 25 7.30 12.77 -4.80
C ILE A 25 7.41 13.53 -6.12
N THR A 26 8.56 13.39 -6.78
CA THR A 26 8.89 14.10 -8.03
C THR A 26 8.51 13.31 -9.28
N ALA A 27 8.48 11.98 -9.19
CA ALA A 27 8.10 11.07 -10.28
C ALA A 27 7.11 10.02 -9.79
N THR A 28 6.23 9.56 -10.68
CA THR A 28 5.17 8.59 -10.38
C THR A 28 5.53 7.16 -10.78
N THR A 29 6.46 7.00 -11.73
CA THR A 29 6.94 5.70 -12.20
C THR A 29 8.35 5.41 -11.68
N PRO A 30 8.60 4.22 -11.11
CA PRO A 30 9.94 3.83 -10.71
C PRO A 30 10.80 3.46 -11.92
N GLU A 31 12.12 3.57 -11.76
CA GLU A 31 13.10 3.14 -12.76
C GLU A 31 13.02 1.63 -13.01
N LYS A 32 12.94 1.21 -14.28
CA LYS A 32 12.58 -0.18 -14.62
C LYS A 32 13.65 -1.18 -14.18
N SER A 33 14.92 -0.82 -14.36
CA SER A 33 16.08 -1.67 -14.04
C SER A 33 16.23 -1.98 -12.54
N LEU A 34 15.68 -1.11 -11.69
CA LEU A 34 15.79 -1.21 -10.24
C LEU A 34 14.57 -1.88 -9.58
N THR A 35 13.60 -2.37 -10.37
CA THR A 35 12.39 -3.01 -9.84
C THR A 35 12.31 -4.48 -10.19
N VAL A 36 11.82 -5.29 -9.25
CA VAL A 36 11.56 -6.73 -9.48
C VAL A 36 10.16 -7.14 -9.01
N GLY A 37 9.70 -8.29 -9.51
CA GLY A 37 8.39 -8.83 -9.13
C GLY A 37 8.36 -9.30 -7.69
N LYS A 38 7.47 -8.73 -6.86
CA LYS A 38 7.27 -9.19 -5.48
C LYS A 38 6.04 -10.10 -5.38
N ARG A 39 6.24 -11.31 -4.85
CA ARG A 39 5.13 -12.24 -4.53
C ARG A 39 4.70 -12.02 -3.08
N SER A 40 3.38 -12.06 -2.83
CA SER A 40 2.84 -12.05 -1.47
C SER A 40 2.74 -13.48 -0.96
N THR A 41 3.12 -13.72 0.29
CA THR A 41 3.02 -15.04 0.94
C THR A 41 1.63 -15.30 1.54
N GLY A 42 0.81 -14.25 1.71
CA GLY A 42 -0.49 -14.37 2.37
C GLY A 42 -0.42 -14.98 3.77
N GLY A 43 0.67 -14.72 4.50
CA GLY A 43 0.89 -15.23 5.85
C GLY A 43 1.32 -16.70 5.96
N ARG A 44 1.61 -17.37 4.84
CA ARG A 44 2.00 -18.79 4.80
C ARG A 44 3.50 -19.01 4.73
N ASN A 45 3.97 -20.12 5.32
CA ASN A 45 5.37 -20.58 5.23
C ASN A 45 5.58 -21.54 4.02
N ALA A 46 6.78 -22.13 3.93
CA ALA A 46 7.15 -23.05 2.84
C ALA A 46 6.33 -24.35 2.80
N GLU A 47 5.77 -24.77 3.94
CA GLU A 47 4.88 -25.95 4.05
C GLU A 47 3.42 -25.60 3.75
N GLY A 48 3.10 -24.32 3.56
CA GLY A 48 1.73 -23.83 3.34
C GLY A 48 0.94 -23.54 4.62
N HIS A 49 1.55 -23.74 5.79
CA HIS A 49 0.93 -23.45 7.08
C HIS A 49 0.77 -21.94 7.30
N LEU A 50 -0.38 -21.52 7.84
CA LEU A 50 -0.62 -20.14 8.24
C LEU A 50 0.17 -19.84 9.53
N THR A 51 1.34 -19.24 9.37
CA THR A 51 2.21 -18.89 10.49
C THR A 51 1.93 -17.48 11.02
N ASN A 52 1.54 -16.57 10.13
CA ASN A 52 1.19 -15.19 10.50
C ASN A 52 -0.26 -14.90 10.14
N ARG A 53 -1.07 -14.64 11.17
CA ARG A 53 -2.49 -14.29 11.02
C ARG A 53 -2.66 -12.86 10.49
N TYR A 54 -3.83 -12.59 9.91
CA TYR A 54 -4.24 -11.28 9.38
C TYR A 54 -3.39 -10.74 8.20
N LEU A 55 -2.58 -11.58 7.57
CA LEU A 55 -1.87 -11.26 6.33
C LEU A 55 -2.53 -11.97 5.16
N GLY A 56 -3.00 -11.21 4.17
CA GLY A 56 -3.67 -11.75 2.98
C GLY A 56 -4.38 -10.65 2.19
N GLY A 57 -4.51 -10.84 0.87
CA GLY A 57 -5.04 -9.81 -0.03
C GLY A 57 -4.08 -8.66 -0.27
N GLY A 58 -4.61 -7.43 -0.35
CA GLY A 58 -3.87 -6.22 -0.66
C GLY A 58 -3.57 -6.04 -2.15
N HIS A 59 -3.25 -4.80 -2.56
CA HIS A 59 -2.88 -4.50 -3.94
C HIS A 59 -1.48 -5.04 -4.28
N LYS A 60 -1.29 -5.57 -5.50
CA LYS A 60 0.00 -6.09 -5.97
C LYS A 60 1.08 -5.00 -5.96
N ARG A 61 2.29 -5.35 -5.55
CA ARG A 61 3.44 -4.43 -5.44
C ARG A 61 4.66 -4.98 -6.18
N LYS A 62 5.53 -4.09 -6.63
CA LYS A 62 6.91 -4.42 -7.01
C LYS A 62 7.82 -4.29 -5.78
N TYR A 63 8.93 -5.00 -5.79
CA TYR A 63 10.04 -4.75 -4.87
C TYR A 63 10.97 -3.73 -5.53
#